data_AF-J7Q7B5-F1
#
_entry.id   AF-J7Q7B5-F1
#
_cell.length_a   1.000
_cell.length_b   1.000
_cell.length_c   1.000
_cell.angle_alpha   90.00
_cell.angle_beta   90.00
_cell.angle_gamma   90.00
#
_symmetry.space_group_name_H-M   'P 1'
#
loop_
_entity.id
_entity.type
_entity.pdbx_description
1 polymer ?
#
loop_
_entity_poly.entity_id
_entity_poly.type
_entity_poly.pdbx_seq_one_letter_code
_entity_poly.pdbx_strand_id
1 'polypeptide(L)' 'MTLHTDSDPHQHVQRIQNRLQETINHLREDIAKVEEPQLKAMFETSAEVLTGLKKAYSDYEEKKEPAWPGGRELHS' A
#
# COMPACT_ATOMS: atom_id res chain seq x y z
N MET A 1 -20.11 -24.57 12.80
CA MET A 1 -19.56 -23.19 12.79
C MET A 1 -18.38 -23.20 11.83
N THR A 2 -18.60 -22.76 10.61
CA THR A 2 -17.61 -22.80 9.54
C THR A 2 -16.62 -21.64 9.76
N LEU A 3 -15.35 -21.97 9.94
CA LEU A 3 -14.27 -20.99 10.08
C LEU A 3 -14.27 -20.12 8.82
N HIS A 4 -14.49 -18.81 9.00
CA HIS A 4 -14.45 -17.82 7.93
C HIS A 4 -13.17 -18.01 7.13
N THR A 5 -13.31 -18.10 5.82
CA THR A 5 -12.20 -18.17 4.86
C THR A 5 -11.25 -17.03 5.17
N ASP A 6 -10.12 -17.41 5.78
CA ASP A 6 -8.93 -16.61 5.96
C ASP A 6 -8.65 -15.97 4.60
N SER A 7 -9.00 -14.70 4.52
CA SER A 7 -9.14 -13.99 3.25
C SER A 7 -7.75 -13.85 2.68
N ASP A 8 -7.58 -14.26 1.42
CA ASP A 8 -6.29 -14.33 0.74
C ASP A 8 -5.44 -13.08 1.06
N PRO A 9 -4.24 -13.24 1.67
CA PRO A 9 -3.38 -12.12 2.00
C PRO A 9 -3.11 -11.19 0.82
N HIS A 10 -3.10 -11.69 -0.43
CA HIS A 10 -2.99 -10.86 -1.62
C HIS A 10 -4.21 -9.98 -1.83
N GLN A 11 -5.42 -10.54 -1.70
CA GLN A 11 -6.66 -9.76 -1.76
C GLN A 11 -6.71 -8.68 -0.69
N HIS A 12 -6.16 -8.95 0.51
CA HIS A 12 -6.05 -7.94 1.55
C HIS A 12 -5.08 -6.82 1.18
N VAL A 13 -3.90 -7.14 0.65
CA VAL A 13 -2.91 -6.14 0.23
C VAL A 13 -3.44 -5.27 -0.91
N GLN A 14 -4.03 -5.87 -1.93
CA GLN A 14 -4.64 -5.14 -3.05
C GLN A 14 -5.75 -4.18 -2.59
N ARG A 15 -6.60 -4.60 -1.65
CA ARG A 15 -7.64 -3.73 -1.06
C ARG A 15 -7.03 -2.52 -0.34
N ILE A 16 -5.93 -2.70 0.37
CA ILE A 16 -5.24 -1.59 1.04
C ILE A 16 -4.58 -0.67 0.02
N GLN A 17 -3.88 -1.20 -0.99
CA GLN A 17 -3.28 -0.39 -2.05
C GLN A 17 -4.33 0.46 -2.80
N ASN A 18 -5.51 -0.07 -3.05
CA ASN A 18 -6.61 0.66 -3.68
C ASN A 18 -7.07 1.84 -2.81
N ARG A 19 -7.28 1.61 -1.51
CA ARG A 19 -7.66 2.68 -0.56
C ARG A 19 -6.59 3.76 -0.44
N LEU A 20 -5.31 3.36 -0.46
CA LEU A 20 -4.19 4.30 -0.49
C LEU A 20 -4.21 5.13 -1.78
N GLN A 21 -4.46 4.49 -2.92
CA GLN A 21 -4.54 5.18 -4.21
C GLN A 21 -5.72 6.17 -4.26
N GLU A 22 -6.89 5.79 -3.76
CA GLU A 22 -8.06 6.69 -3.66
C GLU A 22 -7.72 7.91 -2.80
N THR A 23 -7.09 7.71 -1.65
CA THR A 23 -6.67 8.82 -0.77
C THR A 23 -5.63 9.71 -1.44
N ILE A 24 -4.63 9.13 -2.12
CA ILE A 24 -3.61 9.90 -2.87
C ILE A 24 -4.28 10.76 -3.94
N ASN A 25 -5.25 10.22 -4.67
CA ASN A 25 -5.97 10.95 -5.71
C ASN A 25 -6.74 12.13 -5.11
N HIS A 26 -7.50 11.90 -4.03
CA HIS A 26 -8.24 12.96 -3.35
C HIS A 26 -7.33 14.09 -2.85
N LEU A 27 -6.19 13.76 -2.21
CA LEU A 27 -5.23 14.76 -1.75
C LEU A 27 -4.70 15.61 -2.91
N ARG A 28 -4.39 14.98 -4.05
CA ARG A 28 -3.89 15.69 -5.24
C ARG A 28 -4.95 16.55 -5.91
N GLU A 29 -6.19 16.08 -5.97
CA GLU A 29 -7.32 16.85 -6.48
C GLU A 29 -7.61 18.07 -5.60
N ASP A 30 -7.50 17.93 -4.28
CA ASP A 30 -7.80 19.01 -3.35
C ASP A 30 -6.75 20.13 -3.39
N ILE A 31 -5.48 19.85 -3.76
CA ILE A 31 -4.47 20.91 -4.01
C ILE A 31 -4.99 21.98 -4.96
N ALA A 32 -5.76 21.60 -5.99
CA ALA A 32 -6.32 22.53 -6.97
C ALA A 32 -7.55 23.30 -6.44
N LYS A 33 -8.13 22.89 -5.32
CA LYS A 33 -9.36 23.45 -4.74
C LYS A 33 -9.10 24.36 -3.53
N VAL A 34 -7.94 24.26 -2.89
CA VAL A 34 -7.56 25.12 -1.77
C VAL A 34 -6.69 26.28 -2.26
N GLU A 35 -6.72 27.42 -1.58
CA GLU A 35 -5.77 28.53 -1.81
C GLU A 35 -4.70 28.66 -0.71
N GLU A 36 -4.94 28.06 0.45
CA GLU A 36 -4.04 28.15 1.61
C GLU A 36 -2.73 27.38 1.36
N PRO A 37 -1.57 28.06 1.30
CA PRO A 37 -0.31 27.42 0.89
C PRO A 37 0.18 26.29 1.82
N GLN A 38 -0.06 26.38 3.12
CA GLN A 38 0.41 25.38 4.09
C GLN A 38 -0.39 24.09 3.95
N LEU A 39 -1.70 24.17 3.70
CA LEU A 39 -2.58 23.04 3.45
C LEU A 39 -2.25 22.36 2.11
N LYS A 40 -1.91 23.13 1.07
CA LYS A 40 -1.37 22.56 -0.17
C LYS A 40 -0.12 21.72 0.09
N ALA A 41 0.85 22.29 0.81
CA ALA A 41 2.09 21.58 1.15
C ALA A 41 1.82 20.32 2.00
N MET A 42 0.84 20.37 2.90
CA MET A 42 0.41 19.21 3.68
C MET A 42 -0.19 18.12 2.79
N PHE A 43 -1.06 18.47 1.83
CA PHE A 43 -1.62 17.51 0.88
C PHE A 43 -0.56 16.87 -0.01
N GLU A 44 0.41 17.65 -0.52
CA GLU A 44 1.55 17.14 -1.29
C GLU A 44 2.36 16.14 -0.47
N THR A 45 2.75 16.52 0.74
CA THR A 45 3.55 15.69 1.65
C THR A 45 2.80 14.39 2.02
N SER A 46 1.51 14.49 2.34
CA SER A 46 0.69 13.31 2.63
C SER A 46 0.58 12.39 1.41
N ALA A 47 0.37 12.92 0.20
CA ALA A 47 0.28 12.12 -1.00
C ALA A 47 1.60 11.37 -1.30
N GLU A 48 2.75 12.00 -1.03
CA GLU A 48 4.06 11.38 -1.19
C GLU A 48 4.29 10.24 -0.19
N VAL A 49 4.01 10.47 1.11
CA VAL A 49 4.13 9.44 2.15
C VAL A 49 3.24 8.23 1.84
N LEU A 50 1.98 8.47 1.46
CA LEU A 50 1.05 7.40 1.10
C LEU A 50 1.49 6.66 -0.16
N THR A 51 2.12 7.35 -1.12
CA THR A 51 2.71 6.72 -2.30
C THR A 51 3.85 5.76 -1.91
N GLY A 52 4.73 6.19 -1.00
CA GLY A 52 5.78 5.33 -0.44
C GLY A 52 5.22 4.10 0.29
N LEU A 53 4.17 4.30 1.10
CA LEU A 53 3.48 3.20 1.77
C LEU A 53 2.85 2.21 0.78
N LYS A 54 2.15 2.71 -0.25
CA LYS A 54 1.58 1.88 -1.31
C LYS A 54 2.66 1.05 -2.02
N LYS A 55 3.82 1.65 -2.28
CA LYS A 55 4.96 0.95 -2.87
C LYS A 55 5.46 -0.19 -1.97
N ALA A 56 5.58 0.04 -0.67
CA ALA A 56 5.99 -1.02 0.26
C ALA A 56 5.05 -2.24 0.25
N TYR A 57 3.75 -2.02 0.02
CA TYR A 57 2.78 -3.10 -0.21
C TYR A 57 2.99 -3.82 -1.55
N SER A 58 3.35 -3.10 -2.63
CA SER A 58 3.72 -3.71 -3.92
C SER A 58 4.96 -4.59 -3.76
N ASP A 59 6.00 -4.05 -3.12
CA ASP A 59 7.25 -4.76 -2.84
C ASP A 59 7.01 -6.03 -2.00
N TYR A 60 6.00 -6.05 -1.14
CA TYR A 60 5.61 -7.24 -0.37
C TYR A 60 4.98 -8.32 -1.25
N GLU A 61 4.07 -7.95 -2.17
CA GLU A 61 3.50 -8.90 -3.12
C GLU A 61 4.57 -9.44 -4.08
N GLU A 62 5.41 -8.55 -4.62
CA GLU A 62 6.53 -8.86 -5.50
C GLU A 62 7.64 -9.66 -4.82
N LYS A 63 7.74 -9.69 -3.49
CA LYS A 63 8.68 -10.58 -2.76
C LYS A 63 8.05 -11.91 -2.36
N LYS A 64 6.73 -12.01 -2.38
CA LYS A 64 6.00 -13.26 -2.14
C LYS A 64 5.88 -14.12 -3.40
N GLU A 65 5.86 -13.50 -4.58
CA GLU A 65 5.80 -14.20 -5.87
C GLU A 65 7.12 -14.92 -6.27
N PRO A 66 8.33 -14.33 -6.11
CA PRO A 66 9.60 -15.00 -6.30
C PRO A 66 9.98 -15.70 -4.99
N ALA A 67 9.49 -16.94 -4.83
CA ALA A 67 10.07 -18.00 -4.01
C ALA A 67 11.08 -17.53 -2.93
N TRP A 68 10.65 -17.53 -1.67
CA TRP A 68 11.55 -17.50 -0.52
C TRP A 68 12.59 -18.65 -0.65
N PRO A 69 13.89 -18.38 -0.91
CA PRO A 69 14.91 -19.43 -1.02
C PRO A 69 15.59 -19.64 0.34
N GLY A 70 14.81 -19.62 1.42
CA GLY A 70 15.30 -19.73 2.81
C GLY A 70 14.85 -20.99 3.52
N GLY A 71 14.38 -21.99 2.78
CA GLY A 71 13.81 -23.22 3.30
C GLY A 71 14.55 -24.48 2.85
N ARG A 72 15.87 -24.43 2.66
CA ARG A 72 16.72 -25.62 2.52
C ARG A 72 18.12 -25.26 2.98
N GLU A 73 18.47 -25.69 4.19
CA GLU A 73 19.74 -26.35 4.56
C GLU A 73 19.89 -26.38 6.09
N LEU A 74 19.19 -27.33 6.71
CA LEU A 74 19.65 -28.00 7.92
C LEU A 74 19.45 -29.50 7.70
N HIS A 75 20.26 -30.09 6.83
CA HIS A 75 20.52 -31.54 6.82
C HIS A 75 21.81 -31.78 6.05
N SER A 76 22.94 -31.70 6.77
CA SER A 76 23.95 -32.76 6.90
C SER A 76 25.15 -32.26 7.70
#